data_AF-A0A7I7NJF0-F1
#
_entry.id   AF-A0A7I7NJF0-F1
#
_cell.length_a   1.000
_cell.length_b   1.000
_cell.length_c   1.000
_cell.angle_alpha   90.00
_cell.angle_beta   90.00
_cell.angle_gamma   90.00
#
_symmetry.space_group_name_H-M   'P 1'
#
loop_
_entity.id
_entity.type
_entity.pdbx_description
1 polymer ?
#
loop_
_entity_poly.entity_id
_entity_poly.type
_entity_poly.pdbx_seq_one_letter_code
_entity_poly.pdbx_strand_id
1 'polypeptide(L)'
;MVQLRGWNDPDPAEVHHPTTDAEWDAALSRYLGSLNDAPLRRCVEVARSHGAATVVVETRYLDIDYRSEFSAYYSRQFADVPDSAHRLHFFGRQLEPQSLWRLGNEHDYIGYVVVRPASTGLVSRALLPPPPDLASAVRTSVTEPVNFFGRQLEIRGVPFAQQDAQLGACAQAAAWMCHFAAYLRGDTARRTKADFSLKADASLHPSRALPSGGPVAVKVFETASHYVDTIFGCGVGGLIHAAVGSFGGCGGLLNRLGLAA
;
A
#
# COMPACT_ATOMS: atom_id res chain seq x y z
N MET A 1 -11.03 16.55 4.69
CA MET A 1 -11.36 15.77 5.92
C MET A 1 -12.14 14.55 5.47
N VAL A 2 -11.68 13.33 5.75
CA VAL A 2 -12.40 12.10 5.33
C VAL A 2 -13.75 12.07 6.05
N GLN A 3 -14.85 11.89 5.30
CA GLN A 3 -16.17 11.72 5.92
C GLN A 3 -16.29 10.30 6.48
N LEU A 4 -16.40 10.19 7.81
CA LEU A 4 -16.56 8.91 8.51
C LEU A 4 -18.03 8.56 8.82
N ARG A 5 -18.97 9.48 8.61
CA ARG A 5 -20.40 9.22 8.77
C ARG A 5 -20.87 8.25 7.68
N GLY A 6 -21.58 7.20 8.08
CA GLY A 6 -22.04 6.18 7.15
C GLY A 6 -20.91 5.38 6.50
N TRP A 7 -19.72 5.33 7.12
CA TRP A 7 -18.58 4.55 6.59
C TRP A 7 -18.99 3.10 6.32
N ASN A 8 -19.70 2.48 7.26
CA ASN A 8 -20.17 1.10 7.13
C ASN A 8 -21.39 0.91 6.19
N ASP A 9 -21.93 1.97 5.60
CA ASP A 9 -23.13 1.93 4.77
C ASP A 9 -22.80 2.35 3.32
N PRO A 10 -23.41 1.70 2.29
CA PRO A 10 -24.36 0.59 2.34
C PRO A 10 -23.68 -0.80 2.43
N ASP A 11 -24.29 -1.74 3.16
CA ASP A 11 -23.86 -3.14 3.29
C ASP A 11 -24.53 -4.02 2.20
N PRO A 12 -23.82 -4.90 1.46
CA PRO A 12 -22.41 -5.25 1.65
C PRO A 12 -21.42 -4.62 0.64
N ALA A 13 -21.93 -4.05 -0.45
CA ALA A 13 -21.07 -3.44 -1.46
C ALA A 13 -21.78 -2.41 -2.36
N GLU A 14 -20.95 -1.53 -2.93
CA GLU A 14 -21.30 -0.61 -4.01
C GLU A 14 -20.60 -1.06 -5.30
N VAL A 15 -21.29 -0.96 -6.43
CA VAL A 15 -20.72 -1.30 -7.75
C VAL A 15 -20.77 -0.07 -8.62
N HIS A 16 -19.65 0.27 -9.24
CA HIS A 16 -19.54 1.39 -10.16
C HIS A 16 -18.92 0.95 -11.48
N HIS A 17 -19.41 1.53 -12.59
CA HIS A 17 -18.91 1.32 -13.96
C HIS A 17 -18.37 2.62 -14.56
N PRO A 18 -17.33 3.23 -13.95
CA PRO A 18 -16.80 4.50 -14.42
C PRO A 18 -16.07 4.35 -15.76
N THR A 19 -16.45 5.18 -16.72
CA THR A 19 -15.86 5.25 -18.07
C THR A 19 -15.00 6.51 -18.27
N THR A 20 -15.30 7.57 -17.54
CA THR A 20 -14.57 8.86 -17.60
C THR A 20 -13.81 9.18 -16.31
N ASP A 21 -12.84 10.08 -16.37
CA ASP A 21 -12.10 10.55 -15.18
C ASP A 21 -13.04 11.10 -14.10
N ALA A 22 -14.06 11.86 -14.51
CA ALA A 22 -15.05 12.44 -13.60
C ALA A 22 -15.90 11.36 -12.91
N GLU A 23 -16.25 10.28 -13.61
CA GLU A 23 -16.98 9.16 -13.03
C GLU A 23 -16.12 8.36 -12.05
N TRP A 24 -14.82 8.21 -12.34
CA TRP A 24 -13.86 7.62 -11.40
C TRP A 24 -13.73 8.46 -10.13
N ASP A 25 -13.58 9.77 -10.27
CA ASP A 25 -13.53 10.69 -9.13
C ASP A 25 -14.85 10.67 -8.33
N ALA A 26 -16.00 10.60 -9.01
CA ALA A 26 -17.31 10.51 -8.36
C ALA A 26 -17.47 9.20 -7.57
N ALA A 27 -17.13 8.05 -8.17
CA ALA A 27 -17.19 6.73 -7.54
C ALA A 27 -16.29 6.64 -6.29
N LEU A 28 -15.18 7.38 -6.27
CA LEU A 28 -14.19 7.37 -5.18
C LEU A 28 -14.23 8.64 -4.31
N SER A 29 -15.25 9.48 -4.48
CA SER A 29 -15.39 10.78 -3.81
C SER A 29 -15.37 10.67 -2.28
N ARG A 30 -15.76 9.51 -1.72
CA ARG A 30 -15.64 9.20 -0.27
C ARG A 30 -14.20 9.26 0.24
N TYR A 31 -13.22 8.91 -0.60
CA TYR A 31 -11.81 8.77 -0.22
C TYR A 31 -10.95 9.92 -0.74
N LEU A 32 -11.30 10.46 -1.91
CA LEU A 32 -10.55 11.54 -2.55
C LEU A 32 -10.75 12.87 -1.79
N GLY A 33 -9.72 13.72 -1.78
CA GLY A 33 -9.72 14.95 -0.98
C GLY A 33 -9.35 14.77 0.50
N SER A 34 -8.78 13.61 0.87
CA SER A 34 -8.05 13.46 2.14
C SER A 34 -6.74 14.27 2.13
N LEU A 35 -6.00 14.32 3.25
CA LEU A 35 -4.74 15.06 3.31
C LEU A 35 -3.66 14.47 2.38
N ASN A 36 -3.77 13.19 2.03
CA ASN A 36 -2.81 12.48 1.20
C ASN A 36 -3.50 11.36 0.40
N ASP A 37 -4.27 11.75 -0.61
CA ASP A 37 -5.00 10.83 -1.51
C ASP A 37 -4.20 10.42 -2.76
N ALA A 38 -3.04 11.04 -3.01
CA ALA A 38 -2.22 10.76 -4.19
C ALA A 38 -1.83 9.28 -4.35
N PRO A 39 -1.46 8.52 -3.29
CA PRO A 39 -1.18 7.09 -3.44
C PRO A 39 -2.41 6.27 -3.85
N LEU A 40 -3.60 6.63 -3.36
CA LEU A 40 -4.84 5.99 -3.80
C LEU A 40 -5.13 6.29 -5.27
N ARG A 41 -4.97 7.55 -5.69
CA ARG A 41 -5.10 7.94 -7.10
C ARG A 41 -4.15 7.13 -7.99
N ARG A 42 -2.90 6.96 -7.57
CA ARG A 42 -1.93 6.14 -8.31
C ARG A 42 -2.34 4.67 -8.40
N CYS A 43 -2.86 4.08 -7.33
CA CYS A 43 -3.40 2.71 -7.39
C CYS A 43 -4.55 2.59 -8.41
N VAL A 44 -5.45 3.58 -8.44
CA VAL A 44 -6.56 3.61 -9.40
C VAL A 44 -6.06 3.78 -10.83
N GLU A 45 -5.10 4.67 -11.08
CA GLU A 45 -4.44 4.81 -12.39
C GLU A 45 -3.83 3.49 -12.87
N VAL A 46 -3.15 2.76 -11.98
CA VAL A 46 -2.59 1.45 -12.31
C VAL A 46 -3.70 0.47 -12.68
N ALA A 47 -4.75 0.35 -11.87
CA ALA A 47 -5.88 -0.52 -12.19
C ALA A 47 -6.52 -0.17 -13.55
N ARG A 48 -6.69 1.12 -13.84
CA ARG A 48 -7.21 1.63 -15.12
C ARG A 48 -6.29 1.30 -16.29
N SER A 49 -4.96 1.40 -16.12
CA SER A 49 -4.00 1.04 -17.17
C SER A 49 -4.02 -0.45 -17.54
N HIS A 50 -4.57 -1.29 -16.65
CA HIS A 50 -4.82 -2.72 -16.88
C HIS A 50 -6.27 -3.01 -17.34
N GLY A 51 -7.01 -1.98 -17.74
CA GLY A 51 -8.34 -2.14 -18.33
C GLY A 51 -9.49 -2.24 -17.32
N ALA A 52 -9.33 -1.74 -16.09
CA ALA A 52 -10.43 -1.74 -15.12
C ALA A 52 -11.68 -1.04 -15.66
N ALA A 53 -12.78 -1.80 -15.75
CA ALA A 53 -14.09 -1.37 -16.22
C ALA A 53 -15.13 -1.32 -15.08
N THR A 54 -14.91 -2.12 -14.03
CA THR A 54 -15.76 -2.11 -12.81
C THR A 54 -14.90 -1.93 -11.58
N VAL A 55 -15.36 -1.10 -10.65
CA VAL A 55 -14.90 -1.10 -9.27
C VAL A 55 -16.04 -1.53 -8.34
N VAL A 56 -15.78 -2.55 -7.53
CA VAL A 56 -16.69 -3.00 -6.47
C VAL A 56 -16.09 -2.60 -5.13
N VAL A 57 -16.82 -1.80 -4.36
CA VAL A 57 -16.44 -1.33 -3.04
C VAL A 57 -17.11 -2.22 -2.00
N GLU A 58 -16.35 -3.12 -1.36
CA GLU A 58 -16.77 -3.82 -0.15
C GLU A 58 -16.68 -2.85 1.03
N THR A 59 -17.83 -2.45 1.58
CA THR A 59 -17.95 -1.35 2.58
C THR A 59 -17.72 -1.80 4.02
N ARG A 60 -17.65 -3.11 4.27
CA ARG A 60 -17.46 -3.67 5.63
C ARG A 60 -16.36 -4.73 5.68
N TYR A 61 -15.20 -4.40 5.10
CA TYR A 61 -14.06 -5.33 5.06
C TYR A 61 -13.28 -5.34 6.38
N LEU A 62 -13.11 -6.53 6.95
CA LEU A 62 -12.28 -6.74 8.14
C LEU A 62 -10.84 -7.07 7.74
N ASP A 63 -10.05 -6.03 7.48
CA ASP A 63 -8.62 -6.18 7.16
C ASP A 63 -7.81 -6.50 8.42
N ILE A 64 -7.10 -7.63 8.41
CA ILE A 64 -6.25 -8.05 9.53
C ILE A 64 -5.12 -7.06 9.82
N ASP A 65 -4.55 -6.44 8.79
CA ASP A 65 -3.46 -5.48 8.93
C ASP A 65 -3.99 -4.18 9.57
N TYR A 66 -5.09 -3.61 9.06
CA TYR A 66 -5.74 -2.45 9.68
C TYR A 66 -6.23 -2.74 11.11
N ARG A 67 -6.87 -3.89 11.36
CA ARG A 67 -7.34 -4.25 12.71
C ARG A 67 -6.20 -4.36 13.72
N SER A 68 -5.04 -4.82 13.29
CA SER A 68 -3.85 -4.85 14.14
C SER A 68 -3.43 -3.44 14.58
N GLU A 69 -3.43 -2.48 13.64
CA GLU A 69 -3.11 -1.08 13.92
C GLU A 69 -4.20 -0.40 14.75
N PHE A 70 -5.47 -0.72 14.48
CA PHE A 70 -6.62 -0.25 15.25
C PHE A 70 -6.54 -0.67 16.71
N SER A 71 -6.30 -1.95 16.97
CA SER A 71 -6.14 -2.48 18.33
C SER A 71 -4.91 -1.90 19.05
N ALA A 72 -3.80 -1.72 18.34
CA ALA A 72 -2.57 -1.20 18.94
C ALA A 72 -2.66 0.30 19.28
N TYR A 73 -3.41 1.08 18.50
CA TYR A 73 -3.36 2.54 18.56
C TYR A 73 -4.72 3.23 18.46
N TYR A 74 -5.47 3.07 17.36
CA TYR A 74 -6.67 3.90 17.12
C TYR A 74 -7.77 3.69 18.17
N SER A 75 -7.96 2.46 18.66
CA SER A 75 -8.88 2.13 19.76
C SER A 75 -8.59 2.83 21.09
N ARG A 76 -7.38 3.38 21.25
CA ARG A 76 -6.94 4.09 22.46
C ARG A 76 -7.06 5.61 22.32
N GLN A 77 -7.48 6.10 21.15
CA GLN A 77 -7.77 7.50 20.94
C GLN A 77 -9.19 7.82 21.41
N PHE A 78 -9.42 9.06 21.87
CA PHE A 78 -10.76 9.56 22.21
C PHE A 78 -11.64 9.86 20.96
N ALA A 79 -11.22 9.41 19.78
CA ALA A 79 -11.90 9.63 18.52
C ALA A 79 -12.71 8.38 18.12
N ASP A 80 -13.93 8.60 17.63
CA ASP A 80 -14.79 7.55 17.10
C ASP A 80 -14.35 7.18 15.67
N VAL A 81 -13.34 6.31 15.57
CA VAL A 81 -12.78 5.82 14.30
C VAL A 81 -13.41 4.47 13.97
N PRO A 82 -13.94 4.25 12.76
CA PRO A 82 -14.47 2.95 12.36
C PRO A 82 -13.40 1.84 12.44
N ASP A 83 -13.79 0.66 12.90
CA ASP A 83 -12.93 -0.53 13.02
C ASP A 83 -12.88 -1.38 11.74
N SER A 84 -13.63 -0.98 10.72
CA SER A 84 -13.68 -1.59 9.39
C SER A 84 -12.88 -0.78 8.36
N ALA A 85 -12.41 -1.49 7.34
CA ALA A 85 -11.83 -0.91 6.14
C ALA A 85 -12.79 -1.11 4.96
N HIS A 86 -12.55 -0.40 3.87
CA HIS A 86 -13.19 -0.67 2.59
C HIS A 86 -12.21 -1.41 1.69
N ARG A 87 -12.70 -2.33 0.87
CA ARG A 87 -11.89 -3.02 -0.13
C ARG A 87 -12.43 -2.76 -1.51
N LEU A 88 -11.64 -2.05 -2.30
CA LEU A 88 -11.93 -1.71 -3.68
C LEU A 88 -11.39 -2.84 -4.54
N HIS A 89 -12.27 -3.58 -5.20
CA HIS A 89 -11.95 -4.64 -6.14
C HIS A 89 -12.07 -4.11 -7.56
N PHE A 90 -11.06 -4.35 -8.39
CA PHE A 90 -11.01 -3.91 -9.79
C PHE A 90 -11.18 -5.10 -10.73
N PHE A 91 -12.03 -4.93 -11.73
CA PHE A 91 -12.32 -5.95 -12.73
C PHE A 91 -12.25 -5.36 -14.14
N GLY A 92 -11.69 -6.12 -15.08
CA GLY A 92 -11.57 -5.76 -16.50
C GLY A 92 -12.87 -5.92 -17.30
N ARG A 93 -13.93 -6.41 -16.66
CA ARG A 93 -15.25 -6.61 -17.24
C ARG A 93 -16.31 -5.84 -16.47
N GLN A 94 -17.47 -5.65 -17.09
CA GLN A 94 -18.65 -5.14 -16.41
C GLN A 94 -19.25 -6.21 -15.50
N LEU A 95 -19.50 -5.88 -14.23
CA LEU A 95 -20.18 -6.75 -13.26
C LEU A 95 -21.47 -6.11 -12.77
N GLU A 96 -22.54 -6.88 -12.72
CA GLU A 96 -23.82 -6.41 -12.18
C GLU A 96 -23.93 -6.71 -10.68
N PRO A 97 -24.53 -5.82 -9.86
CA PRO A 97 -24.70 -6.03 -8.42
C PRO A 97 -25.36 -7.37 -8.06
N GLN A 98 -26.30 -7.83 -8.89
CA GLN A 98 -27.03 -9.09 -8.67
C GLN A 98 -26.21 -10.34 -9.03
N SER A 99 -25.00 -10.16 -9.56
CA SER A 99 -24.16 -11.24 -10.08
C SER A 99 -22.85 -11.43 -9.30
N LEU A 100 -22.60 -10.60 -8.26
CA LEU A 100 -21.35 -10.63 -7.51
C LEU A 100 -21.03 -12.00 -6.89
N TRP A 101 -22.05 -12.74 -6.43
CA TRP A 101 -21.90 -14.09 -5.86
C TRP A 101 -21.81 -15.22 -6.92
N ARG A 102 -22.07 -14.89 -8.20
CA ARG A 102 -22.11 -15.85 -9.33
C ARG A 102 -20.97 -15.65 -10.34
N LEU A 103 -19.85 -15.07 -9.91
CA LEU A 103 -18.66 -14.98 -10.76
C LEU A 103 -18.24 -16.38 -11.25
N GLY A 104 -18.04 -16.50 -12.56
CA GLY A 104 -17.43 -17.66 -13.19
C GLY A 104 -15.92 -17.71 -12.96
N ASN A 105 -15.26 -18.73 -13.51
CA ASN A 105 -13.80 -18.90 -13.39
C ASN A 105 -13.04 -17.83 -14.20
N GLU A 106 -13.63 -17.32 -15.28
CA GLU A 106 -13.11 -16.18 -16.04
C GLU A 106 -13.70 -14.90 -15.45
N HIS A 107 -12.97 -14.33 -14.49
CA HIS A 107 -13.44 -13.18 -13.71
C HIS A 107 -12.74 -11.86 -14.05
N ASP A 108 -11.71 -11.84 -14.90
CA ASP A 108 -10.94 -10.63 -15.27
C ASP A 108 -10.55 -9.77 -14.06
N TYR A 109 -10.16 -10.43 -12.98
CA TYR A 109 -9.87 -9.76 -11.71
C TYR A 109 -8.48 -9.14 -11.75
N ILE A 110 -8.43 -7.82 -11.64
CA ILE A 110 -7.18 -7.02 -11.76
C ILE A 110 -6.50 -6.88 -10.41
N GLY A 111 -7.25 -6.93 -9.31
CA GLY A 111 -6.70 -6.84 -7.96
C GLY A 111 -7.51 -5.93 -7.07
N TYR A 112 -6.90 -5.48 -5.98
CA TYR A 112 -7.61 -4.72 -4.96
C TYR A 112 -6.77 -3.67 -4.28
N VAL A 113 -7.47 -2.72 -3.66
CA VAL A 113 -6.94 -1.73 -2.73
C VAL A 113 -7.80 -1.74 -1.47
N VAL A 114 -7.20 -1.94 -0.32
CA VAL A 114 -7.82 -1.78 1.00
C VAL A 114 -7.60 -0.35 1.47
N VAL A 115 -8.68 0.38 1.66
CA VAL A 115 -8.70 1.74 2.16
C VAL A 115 -9.18 1.74 3.61
N ARG A 116 -8.40 2.34 4.50
CA ARG A 116 -8.76 2.50 5.92
C ARG A 116 -9.27 3.91 6.21
N PRO A 117 -10.09 4.12 7.24
CA PRO A 117 -10.60 5.42 7.65
C PRO A 117 -9.51 6.27 8.34
N ALA A 118 -8.44 6.60 7.62
CA ALA A 118 -7.32 7.40 8.09
C ALA A 118 -7.13 8.67 7.24
N SER A 119 -6.66 9.75 7.86
CA SER A 119 -6.52 11.04 7.17
C SER A 119 -5.22 11.18 6.36
N THR A 120 -4.17 10.44 6.69
CA THR A 120 -2.82 10.59 6.08
C THR A 120 -2.25 9.33 5.43
N GLY A 121 -2.79 8.15 5.76
CA GLY A 121 -2.42 6.86 5.17
C GLY A 121 -3.66 6.07 4.77
N LEU A 122 -4.33 6.46 3.68
CA LEU A 122 -5.57 5.83 3.23
C LEU A 122 -5.37 4.38 2.78
N VAL A 123 -4.35 4.13 1.95
CA VAL A 123 -4.10 2.79 1.40
C VAL A 123 -3.43 1.93 2.46
N SER A 124 -4.22 1.13 3.16
CA SER A 124 -3.67 0.11 4.05
C SER A 124 -2.86 -0.88 3.20
N ARG A 125 -3.50 -1.56 2.26
CA ARG A 125 -2.84 -2.60 1.49
C ARG A 125 -3.42 -2.67 0.11
N ALA A 126 -2.58 -2.73 -0.91
CA ALA A 126 -3.00 -3.02 -2.27
C ALA A 126 -2.21 -4.21 -2.81
N LEU A 127 -2.85 -4.95 -3.72
CA LEU A 127 -2.19 -5.90 -4.58
C LEU A 127 -2.72 -5.66 -5.99
N LEU A 128 -1.87 -5.05 -6.82
CA LEU A 128 -2.18 -4.68 -8.20
C LEU A 128 -1.05 -5.13 -9.12
N PRO A 129 -1.32 -5.44 -10.40
CA PRO A 129 -0.26 -5.65 -11.37
C PRO A 129 0.66 -4.41 -11.45
N PRO A 130 1.95 -4.59 -11.79
CA PRO A 130 2.85 -3.46 -11.95
C PRO A 130 2.35 -2.55 -13.08
N PRO A 131 2.65 -1.24 -13.04
CA PRO A 131 2.45 -0.37 -14.19
C PRO A 131 3.03 -1.01 -15.47
N PRO A 132 2.34 -0.96 -16.63
CA PRO A 132 2.79 -1.66 -17.84
C PRO A 132 4.22 -1.32 -18.27
N ASP A 133 4.64 -0.07 -18.08
CA ASP A 133 5.98 0.46 -18.34
C ASP A 133 7.07 -0.12 -17.41
N LEU A 134 6.69 -0.58 -16.21
CA LEU A 134 7.60 -1.15 -15.21
C LEU A 134 7.49 -2.67 -15.11
N ALA A 135 6.63 -3.31 -15.91
CA ALA A 135 6.34 -4.74 -15.83
C ALA A 135 7.60 -5.62 -15.96
N SER A 136 8.56 -5.22 -16.80
CA SER A 136 9.83 -5.95 -17.00
C SER A 136 10.83 -5.78 -15.84
N ALA A 137 10.75 -4.67 -15.12
CA ALA A 137 11.65 -4.34 -14.01
C ALA A 137 11.17 -4.94 -12.67
N VAL A 138 9.87 -5.21 -12.54
CA VAL A 138 9.27 -5.71 -11.30
C VAL A 138 9.55 -7.21 -11.12
N ARG A 139 10.27 -7.55 -10.05
CA ARG A 139 10.62 -8.93 -9.66
C ARG A 139 9.90 -9.41 -8.39
N THR A 140 9.09 -8.55 -7.80
CA THR A 140 8.45 -8.75 -6.49
C THR A 140 7.00 -9.22 -6.59
N SER A 141 6.50 -9.49 -7.80
CA SER A 141 5.13 -9.99 -7.96
C SER A 141 4.92 -11.29 -7.20
N VAL A 142 3.74 -11.41 -6.60
CA VAL A 142 3.29 -12.55 -5.81
C VAL A 142 1.83 -12.84 -6.16
N THR A 143 1.43 -14.08 -5.91
CA THR A 143 0.06 -14.53 -6.10
C THR A 143 -0.64 -14.61 -4.75
N GLU A 144 -1.82 -14.01 -4.63
CA GLU A 144 -2.65 -14.07 -3.43
C GLU A 144 -4.03 -14.65 -3.76
N PRO A 145 -4.51 -15.66 -3.01
CA PRO A 145 -5.91 -16.04 -3.02
C PRO A 145 -6.75 -14.98 -2.27
N VAL A 146 -7.78 -14.46 -2.92
CA VAL A 146 -8.65 -13.41 -2.41
C VAL A 146 -10.09 -13.91 -2.32
N ASN A 147 -10.66 -13.84 -1.12
CA ASN A 147 -12.09 -14.06 -0.94
C ASN A 147 -12.88 -12.85 -1.46
N PHE A 148 -13.85 -13.10 -2.32
CA PHE A 148 -14.79 -12.14 -2.88
C PHE A 148 -16.20 -12.74 -2.83
N PHE A 149 -17.05 -12.29 -1.90
CA PHE A 149 -18.45 -12.74 -1.75
C PHE A 149 -18.63 -14.27 -1.77
N GLY A 150 -17.76 -15.01 -1.07
CA GLY A 150 -17.79 -16.47 -0.99
C GLY A 150 -17.08 -17.21 -2.13
N ARG A 151 -16.48 -16.47 -3.08
CA ARG A 151 -15.61 -17.02 -4.13
C ARG A 151 -14.15 -16.76 -3.81
N GLN A 152 -13.30 -17.72 -4.14
CA GLN A 152 -11.85 -17.56 -4.08
C GLN A 152 -11.36 -17.13 -5.46
N LEU A 153 -10.95 -15.88 -5.58
CA LEU A 153 -10.28 -15.32 -6.74
C LEU A 153 -8.78 -15.46 -6.57
N GLU A 154 -8.04 -15.49 -7.67
CA GLU A 154 -6.59 -15.41 -7.65
C GLU A 154 -6.14 -14.10 -8.31
N ILE A 155 -5.16 -13.44 -7.71
CA ILE A 155 -4.52 -12.26 -8.29
C ILE A 155 -3.02 -12.40 -8.19
N ARG A 156 -2.33 -12.05 -9.29
CA ARG A 156 -0.89 -11.84 -9.32
C ARG A 156 -0.58 -10.35 -9.39
N GLY A 157 0.11 -9.83 -8.37
CA GLY A 157 0.40 -8.41 -8.29
C GLY A 157 1.56 -8.08 -7.36
N VAL A 158 1.80 -6.80 -7.18
CA VAL A 158 2.81 -6.22 -6.30
C VAL A 158 2.14 -5.72 -5.03
N PRO A 159 2.64 -6.12 -3.84
CA PRO A 159 2.17 -5.55 -2.59
C PRO A 159 2.54 -4.08 -2.47
N PHE A 160 1.57 -3.26 -2.07
CA PHE A 160 1.79 -1.86 -1.73
C PHE A 160 1.10 -1.51 -0.42
N ALA A 161 1.74 -0.68 0.40
CA ALA A 161 1.15 -0.04 1.56
C ALA A 161 1.60 1.41 1.60
N GLN A 162 0.65 2.32 1.80
CA GLN A 162 0.96 3.74 1.96
C GLN A 162 1.56 3.99 3.35
N GLN A 163 2.60 4.83 3.38
CA GLN A 163 3.16 5.33 4.64
C GLN A 163 2.14 6.19 5.39
N ASP A 164 2.17 6.11 6.72
CA ASP A 164 1.30 6.88 7.60
C ASP A 164 2.14 7.65 8.60
N ALA A 165 1.84 8.95 8.73
CA ALA A 165 2.58 9.85 9.60
C ALA A 165 2.47 9.48 11.09
N GLN A 166 1.47 8.69 11.51
CA GLN A 166 1.21 8.34 12.91
C GLN A 166 1.82 7.00 13.35
N LEU A 167 1.79 5.98 12.49
CA LEU A 167 2.11 4.59 12.89
C LEU A 167 3.02 3.83 11.93
N GLY A 168 3.20 4.34 10.71
CA GLY A 168 3.79 3.61 9.61
C GLY A 168 4.80 4.47 8.87
N ALA A 169 5.95 4.71 9.47
CA ALA A 169 7.08 5.35 8.80
C ALA A 169 7.48 4.55 7.56
N CYS A 170 8.21 5.20 6.64
CA CYS A 170 8.66 4.59 5.39
C CYS A 170 9.31 3.21 5.57
N ALA A 171 10.08 3.03 6.66
CA ALA A 171 10.74 1.77 6.99
C ALA A 171 9.78 0.62 7.31
N GLN A 172 8.70 0.92 8.03
CA GLN A 172 7.72 -0.08 8.43
C GLN A 172 6.86 -0.49 7.23
N ALA A 173 6.46 0.46 6.38
CA ALA A 173 5.75 0.16 5.15
C ALA A 173 6.59 -0.72 4.21
N ALA A 174 7.86 -0.34 3.99
CA ALA A 174 8.83 -1.12 3.22
C ALA A 174 9.02 -2.55 3.76
N ALA A 175 9.29 -2.67 5.06
CA ALA A 175 9.49 -3.97 5.71
C ALA A 175 8.24 -4.84 5.60
N TRP A 176 7.05 -4.26 5.78
CA TRP A 176 5.79 -4.96 5.64
C TRP A 176 5.57 -5.44 4.20
N MET A 177 5.82 -4.62 3.17
CA MET A 177 5.66 -5.04 1.76
C MET A 177 6.57 -6.22 1.42
N CYS A 178 7.85 -6.18 1.83
CA CYS A 178 8.78 -7.27 1.61
C CYS A 178 8.39 -8.54 2.39
N HIS A 179 7.96 -8.38 3.65
CA HIS A 179 7.47 -9.49 4.46
C HIS A 179 6.22 -10.12 3.86
N PHE A 180 5.27 -9.31 3.41
CA PHE A 180 4.02 -9.77 2.82
C PHE A 180 4.28 -10.57 1.54
N ALA A 181 5.22 -10.11 0.70
CA ALA A 181 5.68 -10.87 -0.45
C ALA A 181 6.33 -12.21 -0.07
N ALA A 182 7.21 -12.23 0.94
CA ALA A 182 7.85 -13.45 1.43
C ALA A 182 6.83 -14.44 2.02
N TYR A 183 5.84 -13.94 2.78
CA TYR A 183 4.74 -14.75 3.30
C TYR A 183 3.93 -15.41 2.18
N LEU A 184 3.55 -14.66 1.14
CA LEU A 184 2.79 -15.21 0.01
C LEU A 184 3.59 -16.23 -0.82
N ARG A 185 4.92 -16.21 -0.74
CA ARG A 185 5.79 -17.24 -1.33
C ARG A 185 5.98 -18.47 -0.45
N GLY A 186 5.53 -18.43 0.80
CA GLY A 186 5.73 -19.50 1.78
C GLY A 186 7.08 -19.45 2.50
N ASP A 187 7.85 -18.37 2.35
CA ASP A 187 9.19 -18.24 2.93
C ASP A 187 9.15 -17.96 4.45
N THR A 188 8.05 -17.40 4.95
CA THR A 188 7.89 -17.02 6.37
C THR A 188 6.42 -17.07 6.80
N ALA A 189 6.18 -17.19 8.11
CA ALA A 189 4.87 -16.99 8.70
C ALA A 189 4.39 -15.52 8.58
N ARG A 190 3.07 -15.31 8.48
CA ARG A 190 2.46 -13.97 8.40
C ARG A 190 2.75 -13.16 9.66
N ARG A 191 3.06 -11.87 9.47
CA ARG A 191 3.12 -10.85 10.52
C ARG A 191 2.26 -9.68 10.09
N THR A 192 1.67 -9.00 11.06
CA THR A 192 0.78 -7.87 10.84
C THR A 192 1.57 -6.57 10.74
N LYS A 193 0.98 -5.51 10.20
CA LYS A 193 1.60 -4.17 10.22
C LYS A 193 1.97 -3.70 11.62
N ALA A 194 1.10 -3.87 12.61
CA ALA A 194 1.38 -3.45 13.97
C ALA A 194 2.62 -4.14 14.54
N ASP A 195 2.94 -5.38 14.14
CA ASP A 195 4.18 -6.05 14.56
C ASP A 195 5.44 -5.28 14.14
N PHE A 196 5.45 -4.67 12.94
CA PHE A 196 6.58 -3.89 12.46
C PHE A 196 6.68 -2.55 13.17
N SER A 197 5.54 -1.94 13.51
CA SER A 197 5.50 -0.67 14.22
C SER A 197 5.89 -0.81 15.69
N LEU A 198 5.40 -1.85 16.37
CA LEU A 198 5.66 -2.07 17.80
C LEU A 198 7.05 -2.62 18.10
N LYS A 199 7.71 -3.28 17.12
CA LYS A 199 9.10 -3.78 17.24
C LYS A 199 10.13 -2.78 16.73
N ALA A 200 9.72 -1.59 16.31
CA ALA A 200 10.63 -0.52 15.95
C ALA A 200 11.30 0.02 17.23
N ASP A 201 12.64 0.10 17.21
CA ASP A 201 13.38 0.56 18.37
C ASP A 201 13.25 2.09 18.49
N ALA A 202 12.42 2.53 19.43
CA ALA A 202 12.19 3.94 19.72
C ALA A 202 13.46 4.68 20.19
N SER A 203 14.51 3.97 20.60
CA SER A 203 15.79 4.57 20.98
C SER A 203 16.60 5.12 19.80
N LEU A 204 16.26 4.72 18.56
CA LEU A 204 16.96 5.14 17.33
C LEU A 204 16.45 6.48 16.75
N HIS A 205 15.69 7.26 17.53
CA HIS A 205 15.06 8.57 17.24
C HIS A 205 13.54 8.46 16.94
N PRO A 206 12.68 9.29 17.55
CA PRO A 206 11.21 9.16 17.51
C PRO A 206 10.59 9.16 16.10
N SER A 207 11.24 9.84 15.15
CA SER A 207 10.81 9.94 13.75
C SER A 207 11.59 9.03 12.78
N ARG A 208 12.49 8.17 13.29
CA ARG A 208 13.37 7.30 12.50
C ARG A 208 13.60 5.91 13.11
N ALA A 209 12.71 5.47 13.99
CA ALA A 209 12.78 4.14 14.59
C ALA A 209 12.72 3.05 13.49
N LEU A 210 13.84 2.35 13.29
CA LEU A 210 13.93 1.20 12.40
C LEU A 210 13.55 -0.07 13.19
N PRO A 211 12.97 -1.10 12.53
CA PRO A 211 12.81 -2.41 13.16
C PRO A 211 14.20 -2.95 13.53
N SER A 212 14.48 -3.11 14.82
CA SER A 212 15.77 -3.62 15.29
C SER A 212 15.83 -5.14 15.05
N GLY A 213 16.40 -5.52 13.92
CA GLY A 213 16.40 -6.92 13.46
C GLY A 213 17.46 -7.24 12.39
N GLY A 214 18.72 -6.87 12.63
CA GLY A 214 19.88 -7.40 11.90
C GLY A 214 20.15 -6.83 10.49
N PRO A 215 21.30 -7.17 9.87
CA PRO A 215 21.79 -6.58 8.62
C PRO A 215 20.91 -6.84 7.38
N VAL A 216 19.97 -7.79 7.45
CA VAL A 216 18.99 -8.06 6.40
C VAL A 216 17.92 -6.96 6.33
N ALA A 217 17.53 -6.37 7.47
CA ALA A 217 16.52 -5.30 7.51
C ALA A 217 16.98 -4.02 6.80
N VAL A 218 18.28 -3.69 6.88
CA VAL A 218 18.86 -2.47 6.28
C VAL A 218 18.95 -2.58 4.75
N LYS A 219 19.30 -3.76 4.22
CA LYS A 219 19.44 -3.97 2.76
C LYS A 219 18.09 -4.09 2.05
N VAL A 220 17.10 -4.66 2.75
CA VAL A 220 15.69 -4.65 2.33
C VAL A 220 15.14 -3.21 2.32
N PHE A 221 15.55 -2.37 3.27
CA PHE A 221 15.13 -0.96 3.38
C PHE A 221 15.62 -0.09 2.21
N GLU A 222 16.90 -0.19 1.82
CA GLU A 222 17.45 0.55 0.65
C GLU A 222 16.76 0.16 -0.66
N THR A 223 16.47 -1.13 -0.84
CA THR A 223 15.82 -1.65 -2.05
C THR A 223 14.34 -1.26 -2.10
N ALA A 224 13.64 -1.33 -0.95
CA ALA A 224 12.23 -1.01 -0.86
C ALA A 224 11.96 0.50 -1.00
N SER A 225 12.87 1.38 -0.54
CA SER A 225 12.67 2.82 -0.70
C SER A 225 12.87 3.29 -2.14
N HIS A 226 13.88 2.77 -2.85
CA HIS A 226 14.01 3.00 -4.30
C HIS A 226 12.81 2.44 -5.08
N TYR A 227 12.25 1.32 -4.63
CA TYR A 227 11.07 0.68 -5.22
C TYR A 227 9.79 1.54 -5.05
N VAL A 228 9.57 2.07 -3.85
CA VAL A 228 8.43 2.95 -3.52
C VAL A 228 8.48 4.26 -4.28
N ASP A 229 9.68 4.83 -4.46
CA ASP A 229 9.85 6.07 -5.22
C ASP A 229 9.66 5.89 -6.72
N THR A 230 10.20 4.81 -7.28
CA THR A 230 10.18 4.57 -8.73
C THR A 230 8.79 4.17 -9.22
N ILE A 231 8.00 3.44 -8.42
CA ILE A 231 6.68 2.93 -8.84
C ILE A 231 5.54 3.86 -8.42
N PHE A 232 5.67 4.52 -7.25
CA PHE A 232 4.55 5.22 -6.61
C PHE A 232 4.78 6.71 -6.34
N GLY A 233 5.91 7.29 -6.77
CA GLY A 233 6.14 8.74 -6.77
C GLY A 233 6.08 9.39 -5.38
N CYS A 234 6.39 8.65 -4.31
CA CYS A 234 6.23 9.10 -2.92
C CYS A 234 7.37 10.02 -2.41
N GLY A 235 8.34 10.39 -3.25
CA GLY A 235 9.31 11.47 -2.98
C GLY A 235 10.34 11.21 -1.87
N VAL A 236 10.77 9.97 -1.65
CA VAL A 236 11.70 9.55 -0.59
C VAL A 236 13.18 9.63 -1.01
N GLY A 237 13.49 9.68 -2.32
CA GLY A 237 14.85 9.59 -2.84
C GLY A 237 15.76 10.77 -2.45
N GLY A 238 15.18 11.97 -2.29
CA GLY A 238 15.92 13.16 -1.86
C GLY A 238 16.33 13.15 -0.38
N LEU A 239 15.57 12.45 0.47
CA LEU A 239 15.85 12.36 1.91
C LEU A 239 16.92 11.32 2.23
N ILE A 240 17.09 10.31 1.37
CA ILE A 240 18.12 9.27 1.53
C ILE A 240 19.49 9.82 1.14
N HIS A 241 19.64 10.57 0.04
CA HIS A 241 20.94 11.12 -0.35
C HIS A 241 21.54 12.07 0.72
N ALA A 242 20.69 12.71 1.54
CA ALA A 242 21.12 13.49 2.70
C ALA A 242 21.44 12.63 3.94
N ALA A 243 20.92 11.39 4.03
CA ALA A 243 21.07 10.48 5.16
C ALA A 243 22.15 9.38 4.96
N VAL A 244 22.54 9.04 3.72
CA VAL A 244 23.73 8.19 3.44
C VAL A 244 25.04 9.01 3.51
N GLY A 245 24.97 10.27 3.96
CA GLY A 245 26.14 11.06 4.31
C GLY A 245 26.94 10.39 5.42
N SER A 246 28.09 9.83 5.04
CA SER A 246 29.17 9.29 5.88
C SER A 246 29.02 7.86 6.39
N PHE A 247 29.11 6.87 5.50
CA PHE A 247 29.88 5.67 5.81
C PHE A 247 30.68 5.20 4.58
N GLY A 248 31.90 5.72 4.47
CA GLY A 248 32.93 5.18 3.57
C GLY A 248 33.88 6.21 2.98
N GLY A 249 35.05 6.40 3.61
CA GLY A 249 36.26 6.82 2.88
C GLY A 249 36.93 8.11 3.35
N CYS A 250 37.66 8.04 4.46
CA CYS A 250 38.94 8.75 4.51
C CYS A 250 39.85 8.02 3.49
N GLY A 251 39.98 8.59 2.29
CA GLY A 251 40.69 7.97 1.17
C GLY A 251 40.52 8.80 -0.11
N GLY A 252 41.00 10.04 -0.08
CA GLY A 252 40.90 10.93 -1.23
C GLY A 252 41.37 12.36 -0.96
N LEU A 253 42.39 12.51 -0.11
CA LEU A 253 43.18 13.75 -0.07
C LEU A 253 44.03 13.77 -1.34
N LEU A 254 43.51 14.26 -2.48
CA LEU A 254 44.28 14.57 -3.69
C LEU A 254 43.40 15.35 -4.68
N ASN A 255 43.03 16.57 -4.33
CA ASN A 255 42.83 17.62 -5.35
C ASN A 255 42.94 19.03 -4.74
N ARG A 256 44.13 19.32 -4.20
CA ARG A 256 44.67 20.67 -4.08
C ARG A 256 46.17 20.58 -4.19
N LEU A 257 46.65 20.63 -5.42
CA LEU A 257 47.89 21.28 -5.84
C LEU A 257 47.89 21.19 -7.36
N GLY A 258 47.51 22.28 -8.03
CA GLY A 258 47.86 22.43 -9.42
C GLY A 258 49.38 22.51 -9.54
N LEU A 259 49.98 21.58 -10.27
CA LEU A 259 51.27 21.78 -10.92
C LEU A 259 51.24 21.09 -12.29
N ALA A 260 51.26 21.95 -13.30
CA ALA A 260 51.89 21.88 -14.62
C ALA A 260 52.35 20.53 -15.23
N ALA A 261 52.17 20.53 -16.56
CA ALA A 261 52.76 19.73 -17.63
C ALA A 261 52.06 18.40 -17.98
#